data_AF-A0AB72Z1W3-F1
#
_entry.id   AF-A0AB72Z1W3-F1
#
_cell.length_a   1.000
_cell.length_b   1.000
_cell.length_c   1.000
_cell.angle_alpha   90.00
_cell.angle_beta   90.00
_cell.angle_gamma   90.00
#
_symmetry.space_group_name_H-M   'P 1'
#
loop_
_entity.id
_entity.type
_entity.pdbx_description
1 polymer ?
#
loop_
_entity_poly.entity_id
_entity_poly.type
_entity_poly.pdbx_seq_one_letter_code
_entity_poly.pdbx_strand_id
1 'polypeptide(L)'
;MTQATRQQVEDMYGLLEDMKASRYRTGVSRIADDRVVSALRGMVEPNGLMDAVIVKITRPDTPFEDFDAIAVLDGRSTWNVFENLRSIMLPSDYDVSHAIACSFLQDIPALFEDFACLIQPSADRAGAYRIAASISYLEGDSAARCKHFADLLFRVKPEDEMLRNLSAALIHGIEPNHRTGSDGPDGERERPRADAMADTGPSTDGHTVRR
;
A
#
# COMPACT_ATOMS: atom_id res chain seq x y z
N MET A 1 0.33 5.76 -23.50
CA MET A 1 0.83 5.05 -22.30
C MET A 1 2.15 5.68 -21.95
N THR A 2 2.30 6.14 -20.71
CA THR A 2 3.46 6.91 -20.26
C THR A 2 4.28 6.00 -19.34
N GLN A 3 5.49 5.65 -19.73
CA GLN A 3 6.42 4.98 -18.83
C GLN A 3 6.75 5.93 -17.67
N ALA A 4 6.90 5.38 -16.47
CA ALA A 4 7.35 6.16 -15.33
C ALA A 4 8.74 6.74 -15.61
N THR A 5 8.94 8.00 -15.24
CA THR A 5 10.27 8.61 -15.32
C THR A 5 11.17 8.00 -14.24
N ARG A 6 12.48 7.96 -14.49
CA ARG A 6 13.46 7.49 -13.49
C ARG A 6 13.29 8.19 -12.14
N GLN A 7 13.00 9.49 -12.14
CA GLN A 7 12.77 10.25 -10.91
C GLN A 7 11.54 9.73 -10.14
N GLN A 8 10.45 9.39 -10.83
CA GLN A 8 9.25 8.82 -10.19
C GLN A 8 9.54 7.43 -9.58
N VAL A 9 10.39 6.64 -10.22
CA VAL A 9 10.84 5.34 -9.69
C VAL A 9 11.66 5.54 -8.41
N GLU A 10 12.65 6.44 -8.44
CA GLU A 10 13.49 6.79 -7.29
C GLU A 10 12.68 7.38 -6.13
N ASP A 11 11.72 8.28 -6.42
CA ASP A 11 10.85 8.89 -5.42
C ASP A 11 9.96 7.86 -4.72
N MET A 12 9.36 6.93 -5.47
CA MET A 12 8.52 5.88 -4.89
C MET A 12 9.31 4.84 -4.11
N TYR A 13 10.50 4.45 -4.58
CA TYR A 13 11.36 3.55 -3.82
C TYR A 13 11.83 4.21 -2.52
N GLY A 14 12.27 5.47 -2.59
CA GLY A 14 12.69 6.26 -1.44
C GLY A 14 11.58 6.41 -0.40
N LEU A 15 10.35 6.70 -0.86
CA LEU A 15 9.16 6.73 0.00
C LEU A 15 9.01 5.41 0.77
N LEU A 16 9.05 4.26 0.09
CA LEU A 16 8.82 2.96 0.72
C LEU A 16 9.92 2.64 1.75
N GLU A 17 11.16 3.02 1.48
CA GLU A 17 12.26 2.90 2.46
C GLU A 17 12.08 3.84 3.66
N ASP A 18 11.60 5.07 3.44
CA ASP A 18 11.29 6.00 4.53
C ASP A 18 10.07 5.55 5.35
N MET A 19 9.09 4.90 4.72
CA MET A 19 7.96 4.28 5.40
C MET A 19 8.43 3.11 6.28
N LYS A 20 9.28 2.21 5.77
CA LYS A 20 9.89 1.12 6.56
C LYS A 20 10.63 1.66 7.77
N ALA A 21 11.39 2.74 7.58
CA ALA A 21 12.12 3.39 8.65
C ALA A 21 11.26 4.29 9.55
N SER A 22 9.94 4.36 9.32
CA SER A 22 9.01 5.23 10.04
C SER A 22 9.40 6.73 10.02
N ARG A 23 10.11 7.15 8.97
CA ARG A 23 10.54 8.54 8.72
C ARG A 23 9.56 9.34 7.89
N TYR A 24 8.65 8.66 7.19
CA TYR A 24 7.63 9.31 6.39
C TYR A 24 6.34 9.55 7.20
N ARG A 25 5.76 10.74 7.06
CA ARG A 25 4.39 11.07 7.49
C ARG A 25 3.81 12.09 6.51
N THR A 26 2.57 11.86 6.08
CA THR A 26 1.79 12.81 5.28
C THR A 26 1.66 14.14 6.02
N GLY A 27 1.73 15.25 5.29
CA GLY A 27 1.57 16.60 5.84
C GLY A 27 2.77 17.16 6.61
N VAL A 28 3.77 16.34 6.95
CA VAL A 28 5.01 16.82 7.62
C VAL A 28 5.96 17.49 6.63
N SER A 29 6.06 16.95 5.41
CA SER A 29 6.92 17.51 4.36
C SER A 29 6.14 17.65 3.06
N ARG A 30 5.70 18.88 2.77
CA ARG A 30 5.00 19.20 1.52
C ARG A 30 5.80 18.80 0.27
N ILE A 31 7.13 18.96 0.31
CA ILE A 31 7.99 18.57 -0.82
C ILE A 31 7.97 17.06 -1.03
N ALA A 32 7.96 16.28 0.05
CA ALA A 32 7.88 14.83 -0.04
C ALA A 32 6.49 14.40 -0.54
N ASP A 33 5.43 14.98 0.02
CA ASP A 33 4.05 14.73 -0.41
C ASP A 33 3.85 15.07 -1.90
N ASP A 34 4.35 16.23 -2.37
CA ASP A 34 4.22 16.66 -3.77
C ASP A 34 4.93 15.71 -4.74
N ARG A 35 6.09 15.13 -4.36
CA ARG A 35 6.80 14.13 -5.18
C ARG A 35 6.02 12.83 -5.30
N VAL A 36 5.50 12.33 -4.18
CA VAL A 36 4.69 11.10 -4.15
C VAL A 36 3.40 11.28 -4.94
N VAL A 37 2.71 12.40 -4.73
CA VAL A 37 1.50 12.78 -5.48
C VAL A 37 1.78 12.86 -6.98
N SER A 38 2.92 13.41 -7.38
CA SER A 38 3.34 13.47 -8.79
C SER A 38 3.57 12.08 -9.40
N ALA A 39 4.20 11.17 -8.66
CA ALA A 39 4.38 9.78 -9.10
C ALA A 39 3.04 9.03 -9.20
N LEU A 40 2.16 9.17 -8.19
CA LEU A 40 0.84 8.53 -8.16
C LEU A 40 -0.09 9.00 -9.26
N ARG A 41 -0.05 10.29 -9.64
CA ARG A 41 -0.76 10.82 -10.82
C ARG A 41 -0.30 10.14 -12.12
N GLY A 42 0.91 9.60 -12.18
CA GLY A 42 1.38 8.82 -13.32
C GLY A 42 0.78 7.41 -13.41
N MET A 43 0.09 6.96 -12.35
CA MET A 43 -0.42 5.58 -12.20
C MET A 43 -1.95 5.46 -12.35
N VAL A 44 -2.59 6.39 -13.06
CA VAL A 44 -4.06 6.32 -13.31
C VAL A 44 -4.44 5.04 -14.07
N GLU A 45 -3.60 4.68 -15.03
CA GLU A 45 -3.62 3.38 -15.69
C GLU A 45 -2.60 2.45 -15.03
N PRO A 46 -2.88 1.13 -14.95
CA PRO A 46 -1.89 0.14 -14.53
C PRO A 46 -0.60 0.26 -15.34
N ASN A 47 0.54 0.23 -14.66
CA ASN A 47 1.86 0.33 -15.26
C ASN A 47 2.90 -0.39 -14.38
N GLY A 48 4.11 -0.58 -14.91
CA GLY A 48 5.18 -1.26 -14.20
C GLY A 48 5.54 -0.62 -12.85
N LEU A 49 5.44 0.71 -12.71
CA LEU A 49 5.75 1.37 -11.44
C LEU A 49 4.73 1.01 -10.35
N MET A 50 3.44 0.88 -10.69
CA MET A 50 2.43 0.38 -9.75
C MET A 50 2.74 -1.05 -9.31
N ASP A 51 3.12 -1.91 -10.25
CA ASP A 51 3.50 -3.30 -9.96
C ASP A 51 4.72 -3.35 -9.04
N ALA A 52 5.74 -2.52 -9.30
CA ALA A 52 6.93 -2.41 -8.48
C ALA A 52 6.61 -1.96 -7.05
N VAL A 53 5.69 -1.01 -6.87
CA VAL A 53 5.22 -0.55 -5.56
C VAL A 53 4.54 -1.68 -4.79
N ILE A 54 3.62 -2.41 -5.43
CA ILE A 54 2.93 -3.55 -4.81
C ILE A 54 3.94 -4.65 -4.43
N VAL A 55 4.89 -4.94 -5.31
CA VAL A 55 5.97 -5.92 -5.06
C VAL A 55 6.81 -5.49 -3.86
N LYS A 56 7.27 -4.25 -3.81
CA LYS A 56 8.12 -3.76 -2.71
C LYS A 56 7.38 -3.72 -1.37
N ILE A 57 6.09 -3.43 -1.36
CA ILE A 57 5.29 -3.48 -0.12
C ILE A 57 5.15 -4.94 0.34
N THR A 58 4.82 -5.86 -0.57
CA THR A 58 4.61 -7.27 -0.23
C THR A 58 5.92 -8.04 0.00
N ARG A 59 7.03 -7.58 -0.58
CA ARG A 59 8.41 -8.06 -0.39
C ARG A 59 9.31 -6.88 0.00
N PRO A 60 9.32 -6.50 1.28
CA PRO A 60 10.00 -5.29 1.77
C PRO A 60 11.50 -5.24 1.46
N ASP A 61 12.15 -6.39 1.29
CA ASP A 61 13.59 -6.50 1.02
C ASP A 61 13.96 -6.43 -0.47
N THR A 62 12.98 -6.22 -1.37
CA THR A 62 13.25 -6.03 -2.80
C THR A 62 14.24 -4.87 -3.00
N PRO A 63 15.42 -5.11 -3.60
CA PRO A 63 16.42 -4.07 -3.84
C PRO A 63 15.97 -3.11 -4.94
N PHE A 64 16.61 -1.94 -5.01
CA PHE A 64 16.29 -0.92 -6.02
C PHE A 64 16.41 -1.44 -7.46
N GLU A 65 17.41 -2.29 -7.74
CA GLU A 65 17.63 -2.85 -9.07
C GLU A 65 16.42 -3.67 -9.57
N ASP A 66 15.86 -4.52 -8.70
CA ASP A 66 14.67 -5.30 -9.01
C ASP A 66 13.41 -4.42 -9.11
N PHE A 67 13.31 -3.42 -8.24
CA PHE A 67 12.22 -2.44 -8.28
C PHE A 67 12.22 -1.65 -9.59
N ASP A 68 13.37 -1.12 -10.00
CA ASP A 68 13.56 -0.38 -11.25
C ASP A 68 13.27 -1.27 -12.46
N ALA A 69 13.76 -2.52 -12.45
CA ALA A 69 13.51 -3.49 -13.50
C ALA A 69 12.00 -3.76 -13.71
N ILE A 70 11.22 -3.86 -12.63
CA ILE A 70 9.76 -4.00 -12.72
C ILE A 70 9.11 -2.70 -13.18
N ALA A 71 9.57 -1.55 -12.66
CA ALA A 71 9.00 -0.25 -12.95
C ALA A 71 9.07 0.15 -14.44
N VAL A 72 10.12 -0.30 -15.14
CA VAL A 72 10.33 -0.01 -16.57
C VAL A 72 9.64 -0.98 -17.53
N LEU A 73 9.02 -2.05 -17.03
CA LEU A 73 8.27 -2.98 -17.88
C LEU A 73 7.13 -2.25 -18.62
N ASP A 74 7.07 -2.43 -19.93
CA ASP A 74 6.04 -1.81 -20.77
C ASP A 74 4.67 -2.39 -20.42
N GLY A 75 3.63 -1.55 -20.38
CA GLY A 75 2.28 -1.90 -19.97
C GLY A 75 1.58 -2.97 -20.83
N ARG A 76 2.27 -3.56 -21.83
CA ARG A 76 1.83 -4.75 -22.57
C ARG A 76 2.22 -6.08 -21.91
N SER A 77 3.10 -6.07 -20.91
CA SER A 77 3.37 -7.24 -20.06
C SER A 77 2.45 -7.33 -18.84
N THR A 78 1.41 -6.48 -18.77
CA THR A 78 0.36 -6.51 -17.75
C THR A 78 -0.57 -7.71 -17.99
N TRP A 79 -0.05 -8.91 -17.80
CA TRP A 79 -0.87 -10.06 -17.47
C TRP A 79 -0.76 -10.30 -15.98
N ASN A 80 -1.81 -9.80 -15.33
CA ASN A 80 -2.26 -10.11 -14.00
C ASN A 80 -1.27 -9.73 -12.89
N VAL A 81 -1.48 -8.54 -12.31
CA VAL A 81 -1.16 -8.32 -10.88
C VAL A 81 -1.66 -9.52 -10.08
N PHE A 82 -2.79 -10.14 -10.41
CA PHE A 82 -3.22 -11.40 -9.81
C PHE A 82 -2.35 -12.64 -10.13
N GLU A 83 -1.76 -12.86 -11.33
CA GLU A 83 -0.87 -14.01 -11.60
C GLU A 83 0.56 -13.74 -11.12
N ASN A 84 1.01 -12.49 -11.14
CA ASN A 84 2.28 -12.06 -10.59
C ASN A 84 2.22 -12.00 -9.06
N LEU A 85 1.10 -11.59 -8.46
CA LEU A 85 0.84 -11.79 -7.04
C LEU A 85 0.77 -13.29 -6.73
N ARG A 86 0.07 -14.10 -7.54
CA ARG A 86 0.05 -15.56 -7.39
C ARG A 86 1.44 -16.20 -7.54
N SER A 87 2.33 -15.65 -8.37
CA SER A 87 3.72 -16.09 -8.51
C SER A 87 4.63 -15.56 -7.40
N ILE A 88 4.31 -14.41 -6.82
CA ILE A 88 4.89 -13.89 -5.57
C ILE A 88 4.45 -14.74 -4.37
N MET A 89 3.23 -15.27 -4.41
CA MET A 89 2.60 -16.22 -3.46
C MET A 89 2.95 -17.70 -3.73
N LEU A 90 3.83 -17.98 -4.71
CA LEU A 90 4.26 -19.33 -5.11
C LEU A 90 5.47 -19.91 -4.36
N PRO A 91 6.28 -19.17 -3.57
CA PRO A 91 6.87 -19.81 -2.41
C PRO A 91 5.69 -20.12 -1.48
N SER A 92 5.31 -21.40 -1.40
CA SER A 92 4.22 -21.90 -0.53
C SER A 92 4.43 -21.60 0.97
N ASP A 93 5.55 -20.95 1.31
CA ASP A 93 6.03 -20.59 2.62
C ASP A 93 6.13 -19.07 2.87
N TYR A 94 5.80 -18.21 1.89
CA TYR A 94 5.91 -16.76 2.08
C TYR A 94 4.62 -16.14 2.63
N ASP A 95 4.67 -15.68 3.88
CA ASP A 95 3.58 -14.97 4.55
C ASP A 95 3.69 -13.46 4.33
N VAL A 96 2.92 -12.96 3.36
CA VAL A 96 2.85 -11.53 3.00
C VAL A 96 2.38 -10.68 4.18
N SER A 97 1.38 -11.16 4.94
CA SER A 97 0.84 -10.45 6.10
C SER A 97 1.92 -10.26 7.16
N HIS A 98 2.68 -11.32 7.45
CA HIS A 98 3.82 -11.25 8.36
C HIS A 98 4.92 -10.31 7.84
N ALA A 99 5.29 -10.41 6.56
CA ALA A 99 6.34 -9.57 5.97
C ALA A 99 6.01 -8.07 6.06
N ILE A 100 4.76 -7.69 5.73
CA ILE A 100 4.27 -6.31 5.84
C ILE A 100 4.23 -5.88 7.31
N ALA A 101 3.76 -6.74 8.22
CA ALA A 101 3.69 -6.44 9.65
C ALA A 101 5.06 -6.19 10.28
N CYS A 102 6.08 -6.97 9.91
CA CYS A 102 7.43 -6.82 10.44
C CYS A 102 8.19 -5.62 9.86
N SER A 103 7.84 -5.18 8.65
CA SER A 103 8.62 -4.16 7.93
C SER A 103 8.03 -2.76 8.01
N PHE A 104 6.70 -2.64 8.17
CA PHE A 104 6.02 -1.36 8.19
C PHE A 104 5.20 -1.21 9.46
N LEU A 105 5.52 -0.19 10.26
CA LEU A 105 4.81 0.12 11.51
C LEU A 105 3.54 0.96 11.30
N GLN A 106 3.32 1.45 10.08
CA GLN A 106 2.18 2.30 9.71
C GLN A 106 1.14 1.50 8.93
N ASP A 107 -0.10 1.99 8.96
CA ASP A 107 -1.19 1.52 8.11
C ASP A 107 -0.96 1.95 6.65
N ILE A 108 -0.49 1.01 5.81
CA ILE A 108 -0.13 1.29 4.41
C ILE A 108 -1.37 1.64 3.57
N PRO A 109 -2.46 0.84 3.57
CA PRO A 109 -3.65 1.19 2.80
C PRO A 109 -4.21 2.58 3.15
N ALA A 110 -4.27 2.94 4.44
CA ALA A 110 -4.73 4.25 4.86
C ALA A 110 -3.81 5.38 4.37
N LEU A 111 -2.49 5.18 4.40
CA LEU A 111 -1.53 6.17 3.89
C LEU A 111 -1.73 6.44 2.38
N PHE A 112 -2.02 5.42 1.59
CA PHE A 112 -2.35 5.60 0.16
C PHE A 112 -3.71 6.28 -0.05
N GLU A 113 -4.69 6.08 0.84
CA GLU A 113 -5.92 6.88 0.85
C GLU A 113 -5.63 8.36 1.16
N ASP A 114 -4.74 8.65 2.11
CA ASP A 114 -4.33 10.01 2.45
C ASP A 114 -3.63 10.70 1.26
N PHE A 115 -2.73 9.99 0.56
CA PHE A 115 -2.14 10.49 -0.69
C PHE A 115 -3.18 10.77 -1.76
N ALA A 116 -4.18 9.91 -1.90
CA ALA A 116 -5.25 10.11 -2.87
C ALA A 116 -6.02 11.41 -2.58
N CYS A 117 -6.19 11.79 -1.31
CA CYS A 117 -6.84 13.05 -0.94
C CYS A 117 -6.07 14.29 -1.42
N LEU A 118 -4.74 14.19 -1.56
CA LEU A 118 -3.88 15.26 -2.07
C LEU A 118 -3.89 15.37 -3.60
N ILE A 119 -4.34 14.33 -4.32
CA ILE A 119 -4.37 14.30 -5.79
C ILE A 119 -5.61 15.02 -6.33
N GLN A 120 -5.37 15.92 -7.29
CA GLN A 120 -6.36 16.60 -8.13
C GLN A 120 -5.99 16.51 -9.61
N PRO A 121 -6.94 16.34 -10.54
CA PRO A 121 -8.36 16.05 -10.33
C PRO A 121 -8.60 14.67 -9.67
N SER A 122 -9.83 14.43 -9.17
CA SER A 122 -10.17 13.16 -8.50
C SER A 122 -10.04 11.92 -9.38
N ALA A 123 -10.14 12.08 -10.71
CA ALA A 123 -9.93 11.00 -11.67
C ALA A 123 -8.51 10.40 -11.58
N ASP A 124 -7.53 11.21 -11.15
CA ASP A 124 -6.13 10.78 -11.09
C ASP A 124 -5.81 9.95 -9.82
N ARG A 125 -6.79 9.79 -8.92
CA ARG A 125 -6.65 9.05 -7.66
C ARG A 125 -6.64 7.54 -7.84
N ALA A 126 -7.02 7.05 -9.01
CA ALA A 126 -7.19 5.62 -9.27
C ALA A 126 -5.92 4.81 -8.93
N GLY A 127 -4.72 5.33 -9.22
CA GLY A 127 -3.47 4.65 -8.90
C GLY A 127 -3.29 4.39 -7.40
N ALA A 128 -3.53 5.42 -6.57
CA ALA A 128 -3.41 5.32 -5.12
C ALA A 128 -4.45 4.36 -4.52
N TYR A 129 -5.72 4.46 -4.95
CA TYR A 129 -6.76 3.53 -4.47
C TYR A 129 -6.53 2.10 -4.93
N ARG A 130 -5.92 1.87 -6.10
CA ARG A 130 -5.53 0.51 -6.51
C ARG A 130 -4.53 -0.11 -5.56
N ILE A 131 -3.49 0.65 -5.20
CA ILE A 131 -2.48 0.17 -4.26
C ILE A 131 -3.13 -0.10 -2.90
N ALA A 132 -3.92 0.82 -2.37
CA ALA A 132 -4.61 0.64 -1.09
C ALA A 132 -5.49 -0.62 -1.06
N ALA A 133 -6.33 -0.83 -2.08
CA ALA A 133 -7.19 -2.00 -2.16
C ALA A 133 -6.41 -3.31 -2.33
N SER A 134 -5.34 -3.31 -3.14
CA SER A 134 -4.50 -4.49 -3.34
C SER A 134 -3.78 -4.89 -2.07
N ILE A 135 -3.16 -3.93 -1.38
CA ILE A 135 -2.39 -4.20 -0.15
C ILE A 135 -3.31 -4.61 0.99
N SER A 136 -4.47 -3.95 1.15
CA SER A 136 -5.46 -4.33 2.17
C SER A 136 -5.89 -5.80 2.00
N TYR A 137 -6.20 -6.22 0.77
CA TYR A 137 -6.50 -7.61 0.48
C TYR A 137 -5.32 -8.53 0.78
N LEU A 138 -4.10 -8.21 0.32
CA LEU A 138 -2.92 -9.06 0.45
C LEU A 138 -2.37 -9.20 1.87
N GLU A 139 -2.53 -8.17 2.70
CA GLU A 139 -2.12 -8.23 4.11
C GLU A 139 -3.12 -8.99 4.99
N GLY A 140 -4.30 -9.32 4.44
CA GLY A 140 -5.35 -10.07 5.12
C GLY A 140 -6.26 -9.19 5.97
N ASP A 141 -6.54 -7.95 5.56
CA ASP A 141 -7.53 -7.11 6.23
C ASP A 141 -8.93 -7.73 6.19
N SER A 142 -9.81 -7.29 7.10
CA SER A 142 -11.21 -7.71 7.10
C SER A 142 -11.91 -7.41 5.77
N ALA A 143 -12.90 -8.22 5.40
CA ALA A 143 -13.67 -8.02 4.18
C ALA A 143 -14.32 -6.63 4.10
N ALA A 144 -14.75 -6.08 5.24
CA ALA A 144 -15.31 -4.72 5.33
C ALA A 144 -14.28 -3.65 4.97
N ARG A 145 -13.04 -3.81 5.43
CA ARG A 145 -11.94 -2.88 5.16
C ARG A 145 -11.43 -2.99 3.73
N CYS A 146 -11.30 -4.21 3.20
CA CYS A 146 -11.03 -4.45 1.79
C CYS A 146 -12.11 -3.78 0.91
N LYS A 147 -13.39 -3.92 1.28
CA LYS A 147 -14.52 -3.30 0.57
C LYS A 147 -14.44 -1.78 0.58
N HIS A 148 -14.04 -1.15 1.68
CA HIS A 148 -13.87 0.31 1.75
C HIS A 148 -12.92 0.83 0.67
N PHE A 149 -11.72 0.25 0.56
CA PHE A 149 -10.75 0.68 -0.46
C PHE A 149 -11.21 0.33 -1.89
N ALA A 150 -11.88 -0.81 -2.07
CA ALA A 150 -12.50 -1.16 -3.35
C ALA A 150 -13.59 -0.15 -3.77
N ASP A 151 -14.44 0.31 -2.83
CA ASP A 151 -15.46 1.33 -3.09
C ASP A 151 -14.84 2.68 -3.47
N LEU A 152 -13.70 3.06 -2.85
CA LEU A 152 -12.95 4.26 -3.22
C LEU A 152 -12.45 4.20 -4.67
N LEU A 153 -11.90 3.05 -5.07
CA LEU A 153 -11.49 2.80 -6.46
C LEU A 153 -12.69 2.82 -7.42
N PHE A 154 -13.80 2.17 -7.05
CA PHE A 154 -15.03 2.13 -7.85
C PHE A 154 -15.56 3.53 -8.17
N ARG A 155 -15.52 4.45 -7.20
CA ARG A 155 -16.00 5.84 -7.37
C ARG A 155 -15.24 6.62 -8.44
N VAL A 156 -13.95 6.32 -8.65
CA VAL A 156 -13.11 7.04 -9.61
C VAL A 156 -12.91 6.27 -10.92
N LYS A 157 -12.97 4.93 -10.87
CA LYS A 157 -12.76 4.05 -12.02
C LYS A 157 -13.52 2.73 -11.87
N PRO A 158 -14.83 2.71 -12.16
CA PRO A 158 -15.68 1.53 -11.95
C PRO A 158 -15.36 0.36 -12.89
N GLU A 159 -14.78 0.66 -14.06
CA GLU A 159 -14.42 -0.34 -15.07
C GLU A 159 -13.05 -0.99 -14.82
N ASP A 160 -12.46 -0.74 -13.66
CA ASP A 160 -11.12 -1.24 -13.36
C ASP A 160 -11.07 -2.77 -13.24
N GLU A 161 -10.11 -3.39 -13.93
CA GLU A 161 -9.96 -4.84 -13.92
C GLU A 161 -9.54 -5.38 -12.55
N MET A 162 -8.65 -4.69 -11.85
CA MET A 162 -8.20 -5.11 -10.52
C MET A 162 -9.35 -5.03 -9.51
N LEU A 163 -10.19 -4.00 -9.61
CA LEU A 163 -11.43 -3.90 -8.83
C LEU A 163 -12.37 -5.10 -9.07
N ARG A 164 -12.56 -5.52 -10.33
CA ARG A 164 -13.39 -6.69 -10.66
C ARG A 164 -12.81 -7.97 -10.05
N ASN A 165 -11.49 -8.15 -10.13
CA ASN A 165 -10.81 -9.32 -9.57
C ASN A 165 -10.89 -9.37 -8.04
N LEU A 166 -10.65 -8.24 -7.36
CA LEU A 166 -10.84 -8.14 -5.91
C LEU A 166 -12.28 -8.41 -5.50
N SER A 167 -13.24 -7.85 -6.22
CA SER A 167 -14.66 -8.09 -5.95
C SER A 167 -15.02 -9.57 -6.07
N ALA A 168 -14.53 -10.25 -7.11
CA ALA A 168 -14.72 -11.69 -7.28
C ALA A 168 -14.08 -12.48 -6.13
N ALA A 169 -12.85 -12.14 -5.73
CA ALA A 169 -12.17 -12.79 -4.62
C ALA A 169 -12.96 -12.65 -3.31
N LEU A 170 -13.41 -11.44 -2.99
CA LEU A 170 -14.22 -11.16 -1.79
C LEU A 170 -15.57 -11.88 -1.80
N ILE A 171 -16.26 -11.95 -2.96
CA ILE A 171 -17.54 -12.66 -3.10
C ILE A 171 -17.35 -14.17 -2.91
N HIS A 172 -16.25 -14.72 -3.43
CA HIS A 172 -15.96 -16.15 -3.37
C HIS A 172 -15.22 -16.60 -2.12
N GLY A 173 -14.91 -15.69 -1.19
CA GLY A 173 -14.14 -16.00 0.03
C GLY A 173 -12.74 -16.53 -0.29
N ILE A 174 -12.14 -16.06 -1.38
CA ILE A 174 -10.76 -16.38 -1.73
C ILE A 174 -9.88 -15.50 -0.87
N GLU A 175 -9.07 -16.12 -0.02
CA GLU A 175 -8.13 -15.43 0.86
C GLU A 175 -6.70 -15.54 0.31
N PRO A 176 -5.81 -14.58 0.61
CA PRO A 176 -4.39 -14.75 0.36
C PRO A 176 -3.83 -15.95 1.14
N ASN A 177 -2.76 -16.55 0.63
CA ASN A 177 -2.06 -17.63 1.34
C ASN A 177 -1.44 -17.05 2.64
N HIS A 178 -2.08 -17.30 3.78
CA HIS A 178 -1.56 -16.98 5.10
C HIS A 178 -1.08 -18.26 5.80
N ARG A 179 0.04 -18.18 6.52
CA ARG A 179 0.49 -19.32 7.32
C ARG A 179 -0.42 -19.39 8.55
N THR A 180 -1.32 -20.37 8.58
CA THR A 180 -2.22 -20.64 9.72
C THR A 180 -1.50 -20.61 11.05
N GLY A 181 -1.94 -19.75 11.98
CA GLY A 181 -1.39 -19.70 13.32
C GLY A 181 -1.82 -18.56 14.25
N SER A 182 -3.11 -18.21 14.34
CA SER A 182 -3.73 -17.82 15.62
C SER A 182 -5.24 -17.72 15.49
N ASP A 183 -5.95 -18.52 16.29
CA ASP A 183 -7.37 -18.35 16.59
C ASP A 183 -7.71 -16.90 16.94
N GLY A 184 -8.77 -16.40 16.33
CA GLY A 184 -9.49 -15.19 16.74
C GLY A 184 -10.45 -14.71 15.65
N PRO A 185 -11.78 -14.65 15.90
CA PRO A 185 -12.68 -13.94 15.00
C PRO A 185 -12.39 -12.44 15.12
N ASP A 186 -12.38 -11.72 14.00
CA ASP A 186 -12.53 -10.26 13.94
C ASP A 186 -11.60 -9.44 14.85
N GLY A 187 -10.29 -9.75 14.84
CA GLY A 187 -9.29 -8.84 15.37
C GLY A 187 -8.80 -7.89 14.28
N GLU A 188 -9.41 -6.71 14.13
CA GLU A 188 -8.79 -5.62 13.37
C GLU A 188 -7.36 -5.43 13.92
N ARG A 189 -6.34 -5.62 13.08
CA ARG A 189 -4.99 -5.20 13.44
C ARG A 189 -4.98 -3.68 13.42
N GLU A 190 -5.25 -3.05 14.56
CA GLU A 190 -5.10 -1.61 14.73
C GLU A 190 -3.62 -1.25 14.55
N ARG A 191 -3.22 -0.91 13.32
CA ARG A 191 -2.00 -0.16 13.08
C ARG A 191 -2.32 1.31 13.23
N PRO A 192 -1.48 2.08 13.92
CA PRO A 192 -1.71 3.50 14.02
C PRO A 192 -1.64 4.10 12.61
N ARG A 193 -2.65 4.90 12.26
CA ARG A 193 -2.51 5.83 11.13
C ARG A 193 -1.27 6.69 11.35
N ALA A 194 -0.66 7.18 10.27
CA ALA A 194 0.52 8.04 10.37
C ALA A 194 0.33 9.23 11.33
N ASP A 195 -0.92 9.73 11.44
CA ASP A 195 -1.32 10.83 12.31
C ASP A 195 -1.54 10.43 13.79
N ALA A 196 -1.84 9.16 14.07
CA ALA A 196 -2.18 8.66 15.42
C ALA A 196 -0.94 8.37 16.29
N MET A 197 0.25 8.22 15.69
CA MET A 197 1.51 8.03 16.43
C MET A 197 2.04 9.30 17.13
N ALA A 198 1.20 10.33 17.27
CA ALA A 198 1.55 11.61 17.90
C ALA A 198 1.28 11.65 19.42
N ASP A 199 0.53 10.69 19.98
CA ASP A 199 -0.02 10.82 21.35
C ASP A 199 0.71 10.00 22.43
N THR A 200 1.81 9.32 22.11
CA THR A 200 2.66 8.65 23.12
C THR A 200 3.92 9.46 23.38
N GLY A 201 3.76 10.70 23.85
CA GLY A 201 4.81 11.43 24.57
C GLY A 201 4.82 10.96 26.05
N PRO A 202 5.99 10.91 26.72
CA PRO A 202 6.02 10.49 28.12
C PRO A 202 5.24 11.50 28.96
N SER A 203 4.18 11.02 29.62
CA SER A 203 3.46 11.78 30.64
C SER A 203 4.43 12.08 31.78
N THR A 204 5.01 13.27 31.79
CA THR A 204 5.79 13.76 32.93
C THR A 204 4.82 14.11 34.03
N ASP A 205 4.45 13.12 34.83
CA ASP A 205 3.79 13.34 36.11
C ASP A 205 4.74 14.11 37.02
N GLY A 206 4.48 15.41 37.10
CA GLY A 206 5.12 16.32 38.05
C GLY A 206 4.75 15.92 39.47
N HIS A 207 5.57 15.08 40.09
CA HIS A 207 5.55 14.86 41.53
C HIS A 207 6.11 16.10 42.25
N THR A 208 5.20 17.02 42.55
CA THR A 208 5.44 18.08 43.54
C THR A 208 5.44 17.44 44.93
N VAL A 209 6.61 17.03 45.42
CA VAL A 209 6.77 16.69 46.85
C VAL A 209 7.19 17.94 47.60
N ARG A 210 6.24 18.52 48.33
CA ARG A 210 6.53 19.46 49.42
C ARG A 210 7.22 18.70 50.55
N ARG A 211 8.43 19.13 50.93
CA ARG A 211 8.83 19.37 52.33
C ARG A 211 10.16 20.10 52.39
#